data_AF-A0A7C6DCA9-F1
#
_entry.id   AF-A0A7C6DCA9-F1
#
_cell.length_a   1.000
_cell.length_b   1.000
_cell.length_c   1.000
_cell.angle_alpha   90.00
_cell.angle_beta   90.00
_cell.angle_gamma   90.00
#
_symmetry.space_group_name_H-M   'P 1'
#
loop_
_entity.id
_entity.type
_entity.pdbx_description
1 polymer ?
#
loop_
_entity_poly.entity_id
_entity_poly.type
_entity_poly.pdbx_seq_one_letter_code
_entity_poly.pdbx_strand_id
1 'polypeptide(L)'
;MKTYRISGILVNMEPKGERLKMQAEPYLVEFTQTPDISIDLDEEKINSLNEKNSHLTYDELEYIFAGFVFYNKLVDFNGFFLHSSAVCVDNKAYLFSAPSGTGKSTHASLWTKYLGDQAIIINDDKPAIRLIDDEFYVFGTPFSGKTALNKNVMVKLGAICILERGKDNSITRIGTEEAVFPILNQTLRPKEAEKMDVLLKLLDKCLGKTKVYRLYCNMDVEAAKTAYEAMSGED
;
A
#
# COMPACT_ATOMS: atom_id res chain seq x y z
N MET A 1 -8.79 -6.38 -23.44
CA MET A 1 -8.66 -5.56 -22.22
C MET A 1 -9.82 -5.90 -21.31
N LYS A 2 -9.51 -6.25 -20.06
CA LYS A 2 -10.47 -6.44 -18.98
C LYS A 2 -10.51 -5.17 -18.12
N THR A 3 -11.60 -4.98 -17.38
CA THR A 3 -11.73 -3.87 -16.44
C THR A 3 -11.70 -4.36 -15.01
N TYR A 4 -10.93 -3.65 -14.19
CA TYR A 4 -10.72 -3.94 -12.78
C TYR A 4 -11.13 -2.73 -11.95
N ARG A 5 -11.85 -2.93 -10.85
CA ARG A 5 -12.13 -1.87 -9.88
C ARG A 5 -11.05 -1.89 -8.80
N ILE A 6 -10.00 -1.09 -8.99
CA ILE A 6 -8.86 -1.01 -8.07
C ILE A 6 -8.98 0.27 -7.25
N SER A 7 -9.03 0.15 -5.92
CA SER A 7 -9.18 1.30 -5.01
C SER A 7 -10.37 2.21 -5.35
N GLY A 8 -11.46 1.65 -5.88
CA GLY A 8 -12.64 2.40 -6.34
C GLY A 8 -12.52 3.07 -7.71
N ILE A 9 -11.43 2.82 -8.46
CA ILE A 9 -11.15 3.40 -9.78
C ILE A 9 -11.28 2.30 -10.84
N LEU A 10 -11.89 2.61 -12.00
CA LEU A 10 -11.98 1.67 -13.11
C LEU A 10 -10.68 1.68 -13.92
N VAL A 11 -9.96 0.56 -13.89
CA VAL A 11 -8.67 0.37 -14.53
C VAL A 11 -8.80 -0.67 -15.64
N ASN A 12 -8.53 -0.26 -16.88
CA ASN A 12 -8.38 -1.18 -18.00
C ASN A 12 -6.94 -1.66 -18.08
N MET A 13 -6.77 -2.98 -18.07
CA MET A 13 -5.48 -3.63 -18.30
C MET A 13 -5.68 -5.04 -18.86
N GLU A 14 -4.62 -5.61 -19.43
CA GLU A 14 -4.59 -6.99 -19.91
C GLU A 14 -3.38 -7.70 -19.31
N PRO A 15 -3.45 -8.17 -18.05
CA PRO A 15 -2.33 -8.85 -17.40
C PRO A 15 -1.97 -10.13 -18.16
N LYS A 16 -0.70 -10.27 -18.58
CA LYS A 16 -0.18 -11.48 -19.25
C LYS A 16 0.70 -12.32 -18.33
N GLY A 17 1.38 -11.69 -17.37
CA GLY A 17 2.15 -12.34 -16.31
C GLY A 17 1.25 -13.00 -15.27
N GLU A 18 1.64 -14.18 -14.80
CA GLU A 18 0.88 -14.98 -13.84
C GLU A 18 0.68 -14.26 -12.50
N ARG A 19 1.67 -13.49 -12.05
CA ARG A 19 1.57 -12.76 -10.78
C ARG A 19 0.50 -11.69 -10.82
N LEU A 20 0.53 -10.81 -11.82
CA LEU A 20 -0.45 -9.72 -11.92
C LEU A 20 -1.84 -10.28 -12.23
N LYS A 21 -1.96 -11.30 -13.09
CA LYS A 21 -3.23 -12.00 -13.32
C LYS A 21 -3.85 -12.49 -12.02
N MET A 22 -3.12 -13.31 -11.26
CA MET A 22 -3.61 -13.89 -10.01
C MET A 22 -3.98 -12.82 -8.98
N GLN A 23 -3.14 -11.80 -8.81
CA GLN A 23 -3.37 -10.76 -7.80
C GLN A 23 -4.46 -9.74 -8.21
N ALA A 24 -4.73 -9.59 -9.51
CA ALA A 24 -5.78 -8.69 -10.01
C ALA A 24 -7.16 -9.36 -10.14
N GLU A 25 -7.22 -10.69 -10.20
CA GLU A 25 -8.49 -11.43 -10.36
C GLU A 25 -9.60 -11.02 -9.37
N PRO A 26 -9.33 -10.80 -8.05
CA PRO A 26 -10.35 -10.34 -7.10
C PRO A 26 -10.94 -8.95 -7.38
N TYR A 27 -10.34 -8.22 -8.32
CA TYR A 27 -10.72 -6.85 -8.69
C TYR A 27 -11.47 -6.80 -10.03
N LEU A 28 -11.62 -7.92 -10.74
CA LEU A 28 -12.28 -8.00 -12.04
C LEU A 28 -13.76 -7.61 -11.92
N VAL A 29 -14.26 -6.82 -12.88
CA VAL A 29 -15.67 -6.43 -13.00
C VAL A 29 -16.16 -6.64 -14.44
N GLU A 30 -17.47 -6.88 -14.62
CA GLU A 30 -18.05 -7.15 -15.95
C GLU A 30 -18.18 -5.88 -16.82
N PHE A 31 -17.79 -6.00 -18.11
CA PHE A 31 -18.10 -5.13 -19.27
C PHE A 31 -18.54 -3.69 -18.95
N THR A 32 -17.58 -2.78 -18.81
CA THR A 32 -17.82 -1.42 -18.29
C THR A 32 -17.58 -0.29 -19.28
N GLN A 33 -18.30 0.80 -18.98
CA GLN A 33 -18.08 2.22 -19.21
C GLN A 33 -16.61 2.66 -19.42
N THR A 34 -16.43 3.88 -19.92
CA THR A 34 -15.12 4.52 -20.13
C THR A 34 -14.22 4.38 -18.89
N PRO A 35 -13.01 3.81 -19.02
CA PRO A 35 -12.11 3.62 -17.88
C PRO A 35 -11.55 4.95 -17.40
N ASP A 36 -11.27 5.04 -16.09
CA ASP A 36 -10.57 6.17 -15.49
C ASP A 36 -9.06 6.11 -15.80
N ILE A 37 -8.50 4.89 -15.80
CA ILE A 37 -7.09 4.62 -16.09
C ILE A 37 -7.00 3.48 -17.11
N SER A 38 -6.16 3.64 -18.13
CA SER A 38 -5.80 2.55 -19.04
C SER A 38 -4.31 2.27 -18.92
N ILE A 39 -3.96 1.04 -18.58
CA ILE A 39 -2.59 0.55 -18.50
C ILE A 39 -2.36 -0.30 -19.74
N ASP A 40 -1.62 0.27 -20.69
CA ASP A 40 -1.29 -0.39 -21.95
C ASP A 40 0.21 -0.67 -22.03
N LEU A 41 0.54 -1.95 -21.93
CA LEU A 41 1.88 -2.48 -22.00
C LEU A 41 2.02 -3.31 -23.28
N ASP A 42 2.36 -2.61 -24.36
CA ASP A 42 2.67 -3.19 -25.67
C ASP A 42 4.09 -3.80 -25.70
N GLU A 43 4.37 -4.56 -26.76
CA GLU A 43 5.65 -5.24 -26.95
C GLU A 43 6.83 -4.25 -27.04
N GLU A 44 6.63 -3.08 -27.63
CA GLU A 44 7.68 -2.06 -27.77
C GLU A 44 8.11 -1.51 -26.41
N LYS A 45 7.16 -1.16 -25.54
CA LYS A 45 7.41 -0.73 -24.17
C LYS A 45 8.11 -1.83 -23.37
N ILE A 46 7.67 -3.08 -23.49
CA ILE A 46 8.32 -4.20 -22.78
C ILE A 46 9.76 -4.39 -23.23
N ASN A 47 10.02 -4.37 -24.54
CA ASN A 47 11.37 -4.50 -25.07
C ASN A 47 12.27 -3.38 -24.55
N SER A 48 11.79 -2.13 -24.58
CA SER A 48 12.53 -0.97 -24.04
C SER A 48 12.80 -1.07 -22.53
N LEU A 49 11.84 -1.58 -21.75
CA LEU A 49 12.02 -1.83 -20.32
C LEU A 49 13.03 -2.95 -20.06
N ASN A 50 12.98 -4.02 -20.85
CA ASN A 50 13.86 -5.18 -20.74
C ASN A 50 15.31 -4.83 -21.08
N GLU A 51 15.56 -3.99 -22.10
CA GLU A 51 16.91 -3.50 -22.44
C GLU A 51 17.62 -2.84 -21.23
N LYS A 52 16.85 -2.13 -20.39
CA LYS A 52 17.38 -1.44 -19.21
C LYS A 52 17.38 -2.30 -17.95
N ASN A 53 16.66 -3.43 -17.97
CA ASN A 53 16.39 -4.27 -16.81
C ASN A 53 16.47 -5.77 -17.15
N SER A 54 17.48 -6.18 -17.91
CA SER A 54 17.63 -7.54 -18.44
C SER A 54 17.75 -8.65 -17.39
N HIS A 55 17.87 -8.28 -16.11
CA HIS A 55 17.86 -9.18 -14.97
C HIS A 55 16.45 -9.53 -14.47
N LEU A 56 15.41 -8.83 -14.95
CA LEU A 56 14.02 -9.06 -14.57
C LEU A 56 13.31 -9.95 -15.59
N THR A 57 12.39 -10.77 -15.09
CA THR A 57 11.48 -11.55 -15.93
C THR A 57 10.38 -10.66 -16.52
N TYR A 58 9.71 -11.14 -17.58
CA TYR A 58 8.51 -10.48 -18.11
C TYR A 58 7.47 -10.21 -17.01
N ASP A 59 7.23 -11.22 -16.14
CA ASP A 59 6.24 -11.14 -15.06
C ASP A 59 6.56 -10.00 -14.07
N GLU A 60 7.84 -9.86 -13.71
CA GLU A 60 8.30 -8.77 -12.84
C GLU A 60 8.21 -7.41 -13.53
N LEU A 61 8.59 -7.32 -14.81
CA LEU A 61 8.52 -6.08 -15.59
C LEU A 61 7.08 -5.60 -15.74
N GLU A 62 6.17 -6.47 -16.12
CA GLU A 62 4.75 -6.15 -16.26
C GLU A 62 4.16 -5.68 -14.93
N TYR A 63 4.43 -6.42 -13.84
CA TYR A 63 3.94 -6.08 -12.51
C TYR A 63 4.45 -4.72 -12.04
N ILE A 64 5.75 -4.43 -12.20
CA ILE A 64 6.36 -3.16 -11.81
C ILE A 64 5.80 -2.01 -12.66
N PHE A 65 5.67 -2.20 -13.97
CA PHE A 65 5.16 -1.19 -14.88
C PHE A 65 3.70 -0.85 -14.59
N ALA A 66 2.84 -1.87 -14.47
CA ALA A 66 1.42 -1.67 -14.18
C ALA A 66 1.23 -0.93 -12.84
N GLY A 67 2.00 -1.32 -11.81
CA GLY A 67 2.00 -0.62 -10.52
C GLY A 67 2.44 0.83 -10.66
N PHE A 68 3.53 1.09 -11.37
CA PHE A 68 4.03 2.45 -11.59
C PHE A 68 2.99 3.34 -12.28
N VAL A 69 2.37 2.86 -13.37
CA VAL A 69 1.34 3.61 -14.11
C VAL A 69 0.13 3.87 -13.21
N PHE A 70 -0.36 2.85 -12.51
CA PHE A 70 -1.50 2.98 -11.60
C PHE A 70 -1.24 4.04 -10.52
N TYR A 71 -0.13 3.94 -9.79
CA TYR A 71 0.15 4.85 -8.69
C TYR A 71 0.53 6.26 -9.11
N ASN A 72 1.15 6.44 -10.28
CA ASN A 72 1.38 7.78 -10.81
C ASN A 72 0.04 8.48 -11.13
N LYS A 73 -0.96 7.73 -11.64
CA LYS A 73 -2.30 8.23 -11.90
C LYS A 73 -3.16 8.35 -10.64
N LEU A 74 -2.97 7.51 -9.63
CA LEU A 74 -3.73 7.54 -8.39
C LEU A 74 -3.69 8.92 -7.68
N VAL A 75 -2.59 9.67 -7.85
CA VAL A 75 -2.45 11.04 -7.34
C VAL A 75 -3.53 11.96 -7.88
N ASP A 76 -3.93 11.77 -9.14
CA ASP A 76 -4.99 12.53 -9.81
C ASP A 76 -6.38 12.22 -9.19
N PHE A 77 -6.49 11.15 -8.40
CA PHE A 77 -7.69 10.70 -7.70
C PHE A 77 -7.59 10.84 -6.18
N ASN A 78 -6.79 11.82 -5.72
CA ASN A 78 -6.52 12.12 -4.30
C ASN A 78 -5.98 10.92 -3.52
N GLY A 79 -5.12 10.11 -4.14
CA GLY A 79 -4.53 8.96 -3.49
C GLY A 79 -3.06 8.76 -3.77
N PHE A 80 -2.43 7.94 -2.95
CA PHE A 80 -1.05 7.51 -3.08
C PHE A 80 -0.91 6.10 -2.53
N PHE A 81 0.23 5.45 -2.72
CA PHE A 81 0.52 4.23 -1.95
C PHE A 81 1.56 4.50 -0.88
N LEU A 82 1.49 3.69 0.17
CA LEU A 82 2.53 3.57 1.17
C LEU A 82 3.10 2.16 1.10
N HIS A 83 4.41 2.02 0.93
CA HIS A 83 5.10 0.72 0.95
C HIS A 83 5.02 0.12 2.36
N SER A 84 3.96 -0.65 2.58
CA SER A 84 3.52 -1.08 3.90
C SER A 84 2.72 -2.37 3.84
N SER A 85 2.71 -3.09 4.96
CA SER A 85 1.71 -4.13 5.19
C SER A 85 0.51 -3.51 5.89
N ALA A 86 -0.69 -3.78 5.38
CA ALA A 86 -1.96 -3.24 5.87
C ALA A 86 -2.77 -4.34 6.53
N VAL A 87 -3.10 -4.17 7.81
CA VAL A 87 -3.95 -5.06 8.59
C VAL A 87 -5.23 -4.32 8.98
N CYS A 88 -6.39 -4.90 8.68
CA CYS A 88 -7.68 -4.45 9.16
C CYS A 88 -7.98 -5.14 10.50
N VAL A 89 -8.32 -4.36 11.52
CA VAL A 89 -8.88 -4.81 12.80
C VAL A 89 -10.03 -3.88 13.16
N ASP A 90 -11.19 -4.42 13.51
CA ASP A 90 -12.38 -3.66 13.93
C ASP A 90 -12.74 -2.48 12.99
N ASN A 91 -12.75 -2.76 11.67
CA ASN A 91 -13.02 -1.79 10.59
C ASN A 91 -12.05 -0.60 10.49
N LYS A 92 -10.86 -0.69 11.12
CA LYS A 92 -9.76 0.26 10.99
C LYS A 92 -8.54 -0.42 10.38
N ALA A 93 -7.87 0.27 9.47
CA ALA A 93 -6.65 -0.19 8.84
C ALA A 93 -5.41 0.36 9.58
N TYR A 94 -4.49 -0.55 9.89
CA TYR A 94 -3.21 -0.27 10.52
C TYR A 94 -2.11 -0.58 9.51
N LEU A 95 -1.26 0.42 9.23
CA LEU A 95 -0.21 0.31 8.21
C LEU A 95 1.16 0.18 8.87
N PHE A 96 1.92 -0.85 8.51
CA PHE A 96 3.30 -1.05 8.96
C PHE A 96 4.26 -0.73 7.83
N SER A 97 4.95 0.41 7.93
CA SER A 97 5.87 0.93 6.93
C SER A 97 7.30 0.85 7.40
N ALA A 98 8.21 0.45 6.52
CA ALA A 98 9.63 0.33 6.79
C ALA A 98 10.40 0.07 5.48
N PRO A 99 11.72 0.31 5.45
CA PRO A 99 12.57 -0.13 4.35
C PRO A 99 12.34 -1.60 3.98
N SER A 100 12.63 -1.95 2.73
CA SER A 100 12.52 -3.34 2.27
C SER A 100 13.41 -4.26 3.11
N GLY A 101 12.91 -5.43 3.47
CA GLY A 101 13.64 -6.41 4.30
C GLY A 101 13.61 -6.15 5.81
N THR A 102 13.03 -5.05 6.30
CA THR A 102 13.01 -4.76 7.76
C THR A 102 12.14 -5.73 8.54
N GLY A 103 10.98 -6.15 8.00
CA GLY A 103 10.07 -7.11 8.65
C GLY A 103 8.57 -6.80 8.59
N LYS A 104 8.09 -5.96 7.66
CA LYS A 104 6.68 -5.55 7.56
C LYS A 104 5.68 -6.73 7.52
N SER A 105 5.86 -7.63 6.55
CA SER A 105 5.03 -8.84 6.39
C SER A 105 5.09 -9.75 7.61
N THR A 106 6.27 -9.85 8.24
CA THR A 106 6.46 -10.60 9.48
C THR A 106 5.62 -9.99 10.59
N HIS A 107 5.68 -8.66 10.78
CA HIS A 107 4.92 -7.98 11.82
C HIS A 107 3.40 -8.06 11.59
N ALA A 108 2.95 -7.90 10.34
CA ALA A 108 1.55 -8.11 9.98
C ALA A 108 1.06 -9.54 10.28
N SER A 109 1.94 -10.55 10.08
CA SER A 109 1.65 -11.94 10.47
C SER A 109 1.64 -12.16 11.99
N LEU A 110 2.34 -11.34 12.76
CA LEU A 110 2.25 -11.38 14.23
C LEU A 110 0.89 -10.86 14.70
N TRP A 111 0.32 -9.84 14.04
CA TRP A 111 -1.02 -9.35 14.32
C TRP A 111 -2.08 -10.44 14.08
N THR A 112 -2.00 -11.17 12.96
CA THR A 112 -2.95 -12.28 12.70
C THR A 112 -2.80 -13.43 13.69
N LYS A 113 -1.58 -13.69 14.19
CA LYS A 113 -1.35 -14.67 15.27
C LYS A 113 -1.92 -14.23 16.62
N TYR A 114 -1.78 -12.94 16.95
CA TYR A 114 -2.20 -12.37 18.23
C TYR A 114 -3.72 -12.21 18.30
N LEU A 115 -4.33 -11.64 17.26
CA LEU A 115 -5.75 -11.25 17.23
C LEU A 115 -6.66 -12.29 16.54
N GLY A 116 -6.07 -13.32 15.92
CA GLY A 116 -6.82 -14.33 15.18
C GLY A 116 -7.66 -13.74 14.06
N ASP A 117 -8.92 -14.17 13.96
CA ASP A 117 -9.85 -13.79 12.90
C ASP A 117 -10.22 -12.29 12.88
N GLN A 118 -9.93 -11.56 13.97
CA GLN A 118 -10.15 -10.11 14.02
C GLN A 118 -9.15 -9.34 13.15
N ALA A 119 -7.96 -9.91 12.90
CA ALA A 119 -6.92 -9.27 12.11
C ALA A 119 -6.83 -9.86 10.70
N ILE A 120 -7.07 -9.02 9.70
CA ILE A 120 -7.09 -9.42 8.30
C ILE A 120 -6.07 -8.60 7.53
N ILE A 121 -5.07 -9.26 6.93
CA ILE A 121 -4.14 -8.59 6.00
C ILE A 121 -4.92 -8.24 4.72
N ILE A 122 -5.04 -6.94 4.43
CA ILE A 122 -5.77 -6.43 3.25
C ILE A 122 -4.82 -6.09 2.10
N ASN A 123 -3.54 -5.84 2.37
CA ASN A 123 -2.46 -5.74 1.39
C ASN A 123 -1.09 -5.90 2.08
N ASP A 124 -0.12 -6.57 1.46
CA ASP A 124 1.18 -6.81 2.09
C ASP A 124 2.38 -6.08 1.44
N ASP A 125 2.16 -5.14 0.51
CA ASP A 125 3.25 -4.42 -0.14
C ASP A 125 2.90 -2.96 -0.46
N LYS A 126 1.85 -2.73 -1.26
CA LYS A 126 1.45 -1.39 -1.72
C LYS A 126 -0.06 -1.16 -1.56
N PRO A 127 -0.60 -1.09 -0.34
CA PRO A 127 -1.93 -0.56 -0.13
C PRO A 127 -2.03 0.86 -0.69
N ALA A 128 -3.20 1.20 -1.24
CA ALA A 128 -3.50 2.57 -1.64
C ALA A 128 -4.17 3.30 -0.47
N ILE A 129 -3.81 4.55 -0.26
CA ILE A 129 -4.45 5.47 0.68
C ILE A 129 -5.13 6.54 -0.17
N ARG A 130 -6.44 6.74 0.00
CA ARG A 130 -7.20 7.78 -0.71
C ARG A 130 -7.94 8.68 0.28
N LEU A 131 -7.99 9.96 -0.05
CA LEU A 131 -8.86 10.93 0.60
C LEU A 131 -10.23 10.93 -0.10
N ILE A 132 -11.28 10.57 0.64
CA ILE A 132 -12.67 10.51 0.17
C ILE A 132 -13.55 11.17 1.22
N ASP A 133 -14.35 12.16 0.83
CA ASP A 133 -15.24 12.90 1.74
C ASP A 133 -14.53 13.40 3.01
N ASP A 134 -13.34 13.98 2.81
CA ASP A 134 -12.46 14.52 3.86
C ASP A 134 -11.84 13.48 4.83
N GLU A 135 -12.05 12.19 4.58
CA GLU A 135 -11.53 11.08 5.40
C GLU A 135 -10.55 10.21 4.61
N PHE A 136 -9.56 9.61 5.29
CA PHE A 136 -8.60 8.71 4.66
C PHE A 136 -9.04 7.26 4.76
N TYR A 137 -8.99 6.58 3.63
CA TYR A 137 -9.28 5.15 3.52
C TYR A 137 -8.11 4.40 2.90
N VAL A 138 -7.88 3.21 3.42
CA VAL A 138 -6.93 2.23 2.91
C VAL A 138 -7.67 1.23 2.03
N PHE A 139 -7.10 0.97 0.87
CA PHE A 139 -7.56 -0.01 -0.09
C PHE A 139 -6.51 -1.09 -0.28
N GLY A 140 -6.96 -2.34 -0.34
CA GLY A 140 -6.14 -3.37 -0.94
C GLY A 140 -6.01 -3.14 -2.44
N THR A 141 -4.84 -3.44 -2.99
CA THR A 141 -4.53 -3.36 -4.43
C THR A 141 -4.05 -4.72 -4.95
N PRO A 142 -4.08 -4.94 -6.28
CA PRO A 142 -3.38 -6.07 -6.90
C PRO A 142 -1.86 -6.08 -6.71
N PHE A 143 -1.28 -5.04 -6.10
CA PHE A 143 0.16 -4.89 -5.94
C PHE A 143 0.58 -5.28 -4.51
N SER A 144 0.50 -6.57 -4.18
CA SER A 144 0.77 -7.11 -2.83
C SER A 144 2.09 -7.86 -2.67
N GLY A 145 3.06 -7.59 -3.53
CA GLY A 145 4.38 -8.22 -3.44
C GLY A 145 4.36 -9.64 -4.00
N LYS A 146 5.17 -10.53 -3.44
CA LYS A 146 5.35 -11.90 -3.98
C LYS A 146 4.18 -12.83 -3.68
N THR A 147 3.33 -12.48 -2.72
CA THR A 147 2.19 -13.27 -2.28
C THR A 147 0.88 -12.59 -2.67
N ALA A 148 -0.18 -13.36 -2.89
CA ALA A 148 -1.53 -12.84 -3.14
C ALA A 148 -2.25 -12.47 -1.83
N LEU A 149 -1.54 -11.81 -0.90
CA LEU A 149 -2.11 -11.25 0.32
C LEU A 149 -2.72 -9.88 0.02
N ASN A 150 -3.83 -9.88 -0.72
CA ASN A 150 -4.63 -8.70 -1.00
C ASN A 150 -6.12 -9.00 -0.94
N LYS A 151 -6.91 -7.97 -0.63
CA LYS A 151 -8.38 -8.02 -0.66
C LYS A 151 -8.93 -6.75 -1.28
N ASN A 152 -9.95 -6.87 -2.13
CA ASN A 152 -10.64 -5.72 -2.70
C ASN A 152 -11.64 -5.12 -1.69
N VAL A 153 -11.09 -4.40 -0.71
CA VAL A 153 -11.85 -3.77 0.39
C VAL A 153 -11.40 -2.33 0.57
N MET A 154 -12.28 -1.55 1.21
CA MET A 154 -12.06 -0.16 1.61
C MET A 154 -12.25 -0.09 3.13
N VAL A 155 -11.24 0.38 3.86
CA VAL A 155 -11.24 0.42 5.32
C VAL A 155 -10.74 1.78 5.79
N LYS A 156 -11.37 2.37 6.81
CA LYS A 156 -10.93 3.67 7.34
C LYS A 156 -9.50 3.57 7.88
N LEU A 157 -8.65 4.54 7.58
CA LEU A 157 -7.29 4.58 8.12
C LEU A 157 -7.34 4.82 9.63
N GLY A 158 -6.78 3.88 10.40
CA GLY A 158 -6.68 3.98 11.86
C GLY A 158 -5.39 4.65 12.29
N ALA A 159 -4.26 4.03 11.96
CA ALA A 159 -2.93 4.54 12.31
C ALA A 159 -1.84 4.01 11.37
N ILE A 160 -0.72 4.74 11.33
CA ILE A 160 0.49 4.34 10.61
C ILE A 160 1.60 4.08 11.62
N CYS A 161 2.34 2.99 11.45
CA CYS A 161 3.48 2.63 12.27
C CYS A 161 4.73 2.47 11.40
N ILE A 162 5.79 3.17 11.77
CA ILE A 162 7.12 3.01 11.20
C ILE A 162 7.87 1.97 12.02
N LEU A 163 8.26 0.87 11.39
CA LEU A 163 8.98 -0.22 12.07
C LEU A 163 10.49 -0.01 12.04
N GLU A 164 11.11 -0.23 13.19
CA GLU A 164 12.55 -0.31 13.38
C GLU A 164 12.89 -1.60 14.16
N ARG A 165 14.05 -2.18 13.88
CA ARG A 165 14.46 -3.40 14.57
C ARG A 165 14.94 -3.06 15.98
N GLY A 166 14.35 -3.71 16.98
CA GLY A 166 14.72 -3.58 18.38
C GLY A 166 14.97 -4.94 19.02
N LYS A 167 15.72 -4.95 20.13
CA LYS A 167 15.77 -6.13 21.02
C LYS A 167 14.51 -6.19 21.89
N ASP A 168 14.09 -5.02 22.37
CA ASP A 168 12.91 -4.82 23.19
C ASP A 168 11.82 -4.10 22.38
N ASN A 169 10.57 -4.35 22.74
CA ASN A 169 9.42 -3.72 22.11
C ASN A 169 9.15 -2.36 22.75
N SER A 170 9.18 -1.29 21.98
CA SER A 170 8.80 0.05 22.43
C SER A 170 8.13 0.83 21.31
N ILE A 171 6.97 1.43 21.63
CA ILE A 171 6.19 2.21 20.69
C ILE A 171 5.95 3.61 21.23
N THR A 172 6.16 4.60 20.37
CA THR A 172 5.95 6.01 20.71
C THR A 172 5.21 6.68 19.59
N ARG A 173 4.21 7.50 19.94
CA ARG A 173 3.55 8.39 18.97
C ARG A 173 4.52 9.49 18.55
N ILE A 174 4.67 9.71 17.26
CA ILE A 174 5.55 10.72 16.69
C ILE A 174 4.75 11.86 16.05
N GLY A 175 5.35 13.04 15.98
CA GLY A 175 4.73 14.20 15.32
C GLY A 175 4.86 14.14 13.80
N THR A 176 4.07 14.98 13.12
CA THR A 176 4.07 15.12 11.65
C THR A 176 5.47 15.39 11.08
N GLU A 177 6.23 16.28 11.73
CA GLU A 177 7.58 16.67 11.29
C GLU A 177 8.55 15.48 11.27
N GLU A 178 8.41 14.57 12.23
CA GLU A 178 9.23 13.37 12.33
C GLU A 178 8.79 12.27 11.36
N ALA A 179 7.48 12.22 11.05
CA ALA A 179 6.91 11.21 10.17
C ALA A 179 7.08 11.52 8.67
N VAL A 180 7.16 12.80 8.28
CA VAL A 180 7.03 13.22 6.87
C VAL A 180 8.07 12.57 5.95
N PHE A 181 9.36 12.62 6.30
CA PHE A 181 10.41 12.08 5.46
C PHE A 181 10.41 10.54 5.39
N PRO A 182 10.30 9.81 6.52
CA PRO A 182 10.14 8.36 6.49
C PRO A 182 8.97 7.91 5.61
N ILE A 183 7.81 8.57 5.72
CA ILE A 183 6.61 8.22 4.95
C ILE A 183 6.79 8.58 3.48
N LEU A 184 7.26 9.79 3.15
CA LEU A 184 7.53 10.21 1.77
C LEU A 184 8.51 9.27 1.06
N ASN A 185 9.55 8.79 1.76
CA ASN A 185 10.51 7.80 1.24
C ASN A 185 9.89 6.43 0.91
N GLN A 186 8.70 6.14 1.46
CA GLN A 186 7.95 4.90 1.21
C GLN A 186 6.78 5.11 0.24
N THR A 187 6.76 6.21 -0.52
CA THR A 187 5.77 6.48 -1.58
C THR A 187 6.44 6.53 -2.96
N LEU A 188 5.65 6.50 -4.04
CA LEU A 188 6.15 6.86 -5.37
C LEU A 188 6.16 8.38 -5.53
N ARG A 189 7.35 8.91 -5.84
CA ARG A 189 7.56 10.31 -6.16
C ARG A 189 7.27 10.57 -7.64
N PRO A 190 6.22 11.36 -7.96
CA PRO A 190 5.99 11.77 -9.34
C PRO A 190 7.17 12.60 -9.85
N LYS A 191 7.41 12.55 -11.16
CA LYS A 191 8.43 13.39 -11.81
C LYS A 191 7.89 14.78 -12.11
N GLU A 192 6.58 14.86 -12.32
CA GLU A 192 5.84 16.07 -12.60
C GLU A 192 5.70 16.91 -11.32
N ALA A 193 6.15 18.16 -11.37
CA ALA A 193 6.12 19.06 -10.21
C ALA A 193 4.70 19.26 -9.65
N GLU A 194 3.69 19.36 -10.53
CA GLU A 194 2.29 19.50 -10.14
C GLU A 194 1.77 18.29 -9.35
N LYS A 195 2.10 17.08 -9.81
CA LYS A 195 1.73 15.85 -9.10
C LYS A 195 2.48 15.70 -7.77
N MET A 196 3.75 16.12 -7.73
CA MET A 196 4.51 16.14 -6.49
C MET A 196 3.87 17.10 -5.46
N ASP A 197 3.42 18.29 -5.89
CA ASP A 197 2.70 19.23 -5.02
C ASP A 197 1.39 18.62 -4.47
N VAL A 198 0.61 17.93 -5.32
CA VAL A 198 -0.58 17.18 -4.88
C VAL A 198 -0.22 16.10 -3.86
N LEU A 199 0.82 15.30 -4.12
CA LEU A 199 1.28 14.27 -3.19
C LEU A 199 1.68 14.86 -1.84
N LEU A 200 2.45 15.96 -1.83
CA LEU A 200 2.89 16.61 -0.59
C LEU A 200 1.71 17.15 0.23
N LYS A 201 0.72 17.75 -0.43
CA LYS A 201 -0.53 18.21 0.21
C LYS A 201 -1.35 17.05 0.78
N LEU A 202 -1.43 15.92 0.06
CA LEU A 202 -2.09 14.71 0.55
C LEU A 202 -1.39 14.12 1.77
N LEU A 203 -0.05 14.08 1.76
CA LEU A 203 0.75 13.60 2.89
C LEU A 203 0.58 14.50 4.12
N ASP A 204 0.69 15.82 3.96
CA ASP A 204 0.48 16.78 5.05
C ASP A 204 -0.90 16.58 5.71
N LYS A 205 -1.96 16.51 4.90
CA LYS A 205 -3.32 16.26 5.37
C LYS A 205 -3.47 14.88 6.03
N CYS A 206 -2.85 13.85 5.48
CA CYS A 206 -2.90 12.48 6.02
C CYS A 206 -2.24 12.42 7.39
N LEU A 207 -1.03 13.00 7.53
CA LEU A 207 -0.27 13.00 8.77
C LEU A 207 -0.91 13.90 9.83
N GLY A 208 -1.56 15.00 9.43
CA GLY A 208 -2.33 15.85 10.34
C GLY A 208 -3.60 15.20 10.88
N LYS A 209 -4.18 14.22 10.19
CA LYS A 209 -5.42 13.52 10.58
C LYS A 209 -5.20 12.11 11.15
N THR A 210 -4.01 11.55 10.99
CA THR A 210 -3.73 10.14 11.34
C THR A 210 -2.70 10.06 12.45
N LYS A 211 -2.92 9.20 13.45
CA LYS A 211 -1.90 8.91 14.46
C LYS A 211 -0.74 8.15 13.80
N VAL A 212 0.48 8.65 13.98
CA VAL A 212 1.69 7.98 13.49
C VAL A 212 2.55 7.57 14.67
N TYR A 213 3.07 6.35 14.60
CA TYR A 213 3.89 5.75 15.65
C TYR A 213 5.23 5.31 15.07
N ARG A 214 6.26 5.31 15.92
CA ARG A 214 7.48 4.54 15.69
C ARG A 214 7.48 3.36 16.64
N LEU A 215 7.71 2.16 16.11
CA LEU A 215 7.85 0.93 16.88
C LEU A 215 9.26 0.36 16.68
N TYR A 216 10.00 0.23 17.77
CA TYR A 216 11.13 -0.69 17.84
C TYR A 216 10.57 -2.05 18.24
N CYS A 217 10.81 -3.08 17.45
CA CYS A 217 10.29 -4.41 17.76
C CYS A 217 11.24 -5.55 17.45
N ASN A 218 11.09 -6.61 18.25
CA ASN A 218 11.59 -7.95 17.94
C ASN A 218 10.56 -8.72 17.09
N MET A 219 10.74 -10.04 16.95
CA MET A 219 9.86 -10.89 16.12
C MET A 219 8.84 -11.70 16.94
N ASP A 220 8.70 -11.41 18.23
CA ASP A 220 7.80 -12.14 19.12
C ASP A 220 6.38 -11.57 19.04
N VAL A 221 5.39 -12.39 19.38
CA VAL A 221 3.97 -12.00 19.33
C VAL A 221 3.66 -10.77 20.21
N GLU A 222 4.42 -10.58 21.29
CA GLU A 222 4.31 -9.40 22.16
C GLU A 222 4.55 -8.08 21.40
N ALA A 223 5.32 -8.08 20.31
CA ALA A 223 5.49 -6.89 19.47
C ALA A 223 4.16 -6.46 18.84
N ALA A 224 3.33 -7.42 18.40
CA ALA A 224 2.01 -7.14 17.85
C ALA A 224 1.06 -6.61 18.92
N LYS A 225 1.11 -7.17 20.14
CA LYS A 225 0.34 -6.69 21.27
C LYS A 225 0.69 -5.24 21.63
N THR A 226 1.98 -4.94 21.81
CA THR A 226 2.47 -3.57 22.09
C THR A 226 2.02 -2.59 21.01
N ALA A 227 2.12 -2.99 19.73
CA ALA A 227 1.67 -2.15 18.62
C ALA A 227 0.15 -1.92 18.66
N TYR A 228 -0.63 -2.99 18.80
CA TYR A 228 -2.08 -2.92 18.79
C TYR A 228 -2.61 -2.04 19.92
N GLU A 229 -2.21 -2.29 21.17
CA GLU A 229 -2.68 -1.54 22.33
C GLU A 229 -2.42 -0.03 22.20
N ALA A 230 -1.26 0.36 21.69
CA ALA A 230 -0.93 1.77 21.50
C ALA A 230 -1.63 2.41 20.28
N MET A 231 -1.80 1.66 19.19
CA MET A 231 -2.39 2.18 17.95
C MET A 231 -3.92 2.17 17.95
N SER A 232 -4.55 1.24 18.65
CA SER A 232 -6.02 1.12 18.73
C SER A 232 -6.64 1.99 19.82
N GLY A 233 -5.83 2.43 20.79
CA GLY A 233 -6.28 3.30 21.87
C GLY A 233 -6.91 4.60 21.37
N GLU A 234 -8.06 4.94 21.94
CA GLU A 234 -8.64 6.29 21.87
C GLU A 234 -7.79 7.19 22.79
N ASP A 235 -7.46 8.40 22.33
CA ASP A 235 -6.74 9.36 23.19
C ASP A 235 -7.68 9.86 24.30
#